data_AF-A0A162GFC4-F1
#
_entry.id   AF-A0A162GFC4-F1
#
_cell.length_a   1.000
_cell.length_b   1.000
_cell.length_c   1.000
_cell.angle_alpha   90.00
_cell.angle_beta   90.00
_cell.angle_gamma   90.00
#
_symmetry.space_group_name_H-M   'P 1'
#
loop_
_entity.id
_entity.type
_entity.pdbx_description
1 polymer ?
#
loop_
_entity_poly.entity_id
_entity_poly.type
_entity_poly.pdbx_seq_one_letter_code
_entity_poly.pdbx_strand_id
1 'polypeptide(L)'
;MALIAPPSSSASRVRRGVDPVALLVSAAGGSLGPSLARTRVVRDQVGLGRVERSSNLDGAFRARRPLSTSSPIVLVDDVVTSGATLLELRRAVRAAGGTVLGAAALAGTPLRSEAVPAAPPGTPGADPGAGVYGGGTA
;
A
#
# COMPACT_ATOMS: atom_id res chain seq x y z
N MET A 1 1.36 -14.39 18.14
CA MET A 1 1.29 -13.60 16.88
C MET A 1 2.18 -14.27 15.85
N ALA A 2 1.79 -14.33 14.58
CA ALA A 2 2.58 -14.89 13.48
C ALA A 2 2.98 -13.81 12.46
N LEU A 3 4.13 -13.97 11.79
CA LEU A 3 4.60 -13.06 10.76
C LEU A 3 4.48 -13.71 9.38
N ILE A 4 3.88 -13.02 8.41
CA ILE A 4 3.76 -13.52 7.04
C ILE A 4 4.34 -12.51 6.06
N ALA A 5 5.21 -12.99 5.17
CA ALA A 5 5.78 -12.21 4.08
C ALA A 5 5.18 -12.62 2.73
N PRO A 6 5.22 -11.73 1.71
CA PRO A 6 4.94 -12.14 0.35
C PRO A 6 5.81 -13.35 -0.05
N PRO A 7 5.28 -14.30 -0.82
CA PRO A 7 6.10 -15.38 -1.36
C PRO A 7 7.14 -14.77 -2.31
N SER A 8 8.41 -14.72 -1.89
CA SER A 8 9.47 -14.19 -2.74
C SER A 8 9.58 -15.03 -4.02
N SER A 9 9.65 -14.38 -5.17
CA SER A 9 10.00 -15.06 -6.43
C SER A 9 11.40 -15.63 -6.26
N SER A 10 11.60 -16.87 -6.68
CA SER A 10 12.93 -17.48 -6.81
C SER A 10 13.93 -16.53 -7.51
N ALA A 11 13.48 -15.81 -8.54
CA ALA A 11 14.26 -14.78 -9.24
C ALA A 11 14.78 -13.63 -8.35
N SER A 12 14.02 -13.18 -7.35
CA SER A 12 14.43 -12.08 -6.45
C SER A 12 15.43 -12.56 -5.39
N ARG A 13 15.27 -13.80 -4.90
CA ARG A 13 16.21 -14.45 -3.97
C ARG A 13 17.55 -14.74 -4.62
N VAL A 14 17.54 -15.30 -5.83
CA VAL A 14 18.76 -15.65 -6.58
C VAL A 14 19.57 -14.40 -6.94
N ARG A 15 18.91 -13.30 -7.28
CA ARG A 15 19.58 -12.07 -7.76
C ARG A 15 20.20 -11.23 -6.64
N ARG A 16 19.78 -11.42 -5.38
CA ARG A 16 20.26 -10.63 -4.23
C ARG A 16 21.05 -11.46 -3.20
N GLY A 17 21.06 -12.79 -3.31
CA GLY A 17 21.73 -13.70 -2.37
C GLY A 17 21.13 -13.73 -0.96
N VAL A 18 20.23 -12.79 -0.63
CA VAL A 18 19.67 -12.60 0.70
C VAL A 18 18.21 -12.18 0.58
N ASP A 19 17.35 -12.69 1.48
CA ASP A 19 15.94 -12.28 1.61
C ASP A 19 15.84 -11.20 2.70
N PRO A 20 15.65 -9.92 2.35
CA PRO A 20 15.65 -8.82 3.32
C PRO A 20 14.57 -9.01 4.40
N VAL A 21 13.41 -9.54 4.03
CA VAL A 21 12.32 -9.75 4.99
C VAL A 21 12.68 -10.85 5.99
N ALA A 22 13.31 -11.93 5.52
CA ALA A 22 13.77 -13.00 6.40
C ALA A 22 14.85 -12.49 7.39
N LEU A 23 15.78 -11.66 6.93
CA LEU A 23 16.80 -11.06 7.80
C LEU A 23 16.17 -10.17 8.88
N LEU A 24 15.21 -9.33 8.52
CA LEU A 24 14.56 -8.43 9.46
C LEU A 24 13.81 -9.19 10.54
N VAL A 25 13.05 -10.19 10.12
CA VAL A 25 12.27 -11.02 11.03
C VAL A 25 13.22 -11.75 11.99
N SER A 26 14.32 -12.29 11.49
CA SER A 26 15.35 -12.94 12.30
C SER A 26 16.01 -11.96 13.29
N ALA A 27 16.42 -10.77 12.82
CA ALA A 27 17.04 -9.73 13.65
C ALA A 27 16.09 -9.22 14.75
N ALA A 28 14.78 -9.25 14.52
CA ALA A 28 13.76 -8.93 15.51
C ALA A 28 13.43 -10.10 16.46
N GLY A 29 14.15 -11.23 16.39
CA GLY A 29 13.90 -12.44 17.19
C GLY A 29 12.65 -13.21 16.79
N GLY A 30 12.08 -12.92 15.62
CA GLY A 30 10.89 -13.56 15.09
C GLY A 30 11.17 -14.69 14.10
N SER A 31 10.11 -15.35 13.67
CA SER A 31 10.14 -16.32 12.57
C SER A 31 8.94 -16.11 11.64
N LEU A 32 9.13 -16.44 10.36
CA LEU A 32 8.03 -16.42 9.40
C LEU A 32 7.14 -17.64 9.63
N GLY A 33 5.83 -17.39 9.72
CA GLY A 33 4.77 -18.37 9.86
C GLY A 33 4.36 -19.02 8.53
N PRO A 34 3.17 -19.63 8.46
CA PRO A 34 2.73 -20.38 7.29
C PRO A 34 2.76 -19.53 6.01
N SER A 35 3.34 -20.09 4.96
CA SER A 35 3.53 -19.39 3.69
C SER A 35 2.25 -19.32 2.87
N LEU A 36 1.99 -18.14 2.32
CA LEU A 36 1.10 -17.99 1.18
C LEU A 36 1.81 -18.51 -0.07
N ALA A 37 1.04 -18.91 -1.08
CA ALA A 37 1.53 -19.33 -2.38
C ALA A 37 1.07 -18.35 -3.46
N ARG A 38 1.91 -18.15 -4.48
CA ARG A 38 1.47 -17.51 -5.74
C ARG A 38 0.60 -18.49 -6.51
N THR A 39 -0.56 -18.01 -6.95
CA THR A 39 -1.53 -18.79 -7.74
C THR A 39 -1.35 -18.59 -9.23
N ARG A 40 -0.76 -17.46 -9.65
CA ARG A 40 -0.52 -17.11 -11.06
C ARG A 40 0.72 -16.22 -11.21
N VAL A 41 1.18 -16.11 -12.45
CA VAL A 41 2.18 -15.11 -12.85
C VAL A 41 1.53 -13.73 -12.83
N VAL A 42 2.24 -12.77 -12.24
CA VAL A 42 1.85 -11.37 -12.12
C VAL A 42 2.73 -10.58 -13.07
N ARG A 43 2.17 -9.63 -13.84
CA ARG A 43 2.98 -8.79 -14.75
C ARG A 43 3.95 -7.93 -13.93
N ASP A 44 5.06 -7.53 -14.55
CA ASP A 44 5.95 -6.57 -13.91
C ASP A 44 5.17 -5.30 -13.52
N GLN A 45 5.45 -4.78 -12.32
CA GLN A 45 4.74 -3.64 -11.74
C GLN A 45 5.40 -2.30 -12.08
N VAL A 46 6.48 -2.33 -12.87
CA VAL A 46 7.12 -1.16 -13.46
C VAL A 46 6.11 -0.46 -14.39
N GLY A 47 5.93 0.85 -14.20
CA GLY A 47 5.01 1.67 -15.01
C GLY A 47 3.52 1.60 -14.65
N LEU A 48 3.10 0.65 -13.81
CA LEU A 48 1.68 0.53 -13.43
C LEU A 48 1.24 1.59 -12.41
N GLY A 49 0.06 2.16 -12.60
CA GLY A 49 -0.63 2.99 -11.61
C GLY A 49 -1.18 2.18 -10.43
N ARG A 50 -1.75 2.84 -9.41
CA ARG A 50 -2.26 2.18 -8.20
C ARG A 50 -3.35 1.14 -8.50
N VAL A 51 -4.32 1.53 -9.32
CA VAL A 51 -5.45 0.67 -9.70
C VAL A 51 -4.95 -0.53 -10.48
N GLU A 52 -4.07 -0.30 -11.45
CA GLU A 52 -3.49 -1.37 -12.27
C GLU A 52 -2.64 -2.34 -11.45
N ARG A 53 -1.88 -1.85 -10.45
CA ARG A 53 -1.16 -2.73 -9.52
C ARG A 53 -2.11 -3.58 -8.68
N SER A 54 -3.20 -2.99 -8.19
CA SER A 54 -4.22 -3.72 -7.44
C SER A 54 -4.86 -4.81 -8.30
N SER A 55 -5.31 -4.49 -9.51
CA SER A 55 -5.89 -5.47 -10.44
C SER A 55 -4.88 -6.54 -10.87
N ASN A 56 -3.60 -6.16 -11.08
CA ASN A 56 -2.54 -7.10 -11.44
C ASN A 56 -2.24 -8.09 -10.29
N LEU A 57 -2.48 -7.72 -9.03
CA LEU A 57 -2.28 -8.58 -7.87
C LEU A 57 -3.53 -9.29 -7.39
N ASP A 58 -4.72 -8.88 -7.80
CA ASP A 58 -5.97 -9.48 -7.31
C ASP A 58 -5.99 -11.00 -7.54
N GLY A 59 -6.23 -11.74 -6.46
CA GLY A 59 -6.25 -13.20 -6.44
C GLY A 59 -4.89 -13.87 -6.70
N ALA A 60 -3.78 -13.11 -6.70
CA ALA A 60 -2.44 -13.65 -6.96
C ALA A 60 -1.88 -14.46 -5.79
N PHE A 61 -2.46 -14.36 -4.59
CA PHE A 61 -2.00 -15.10 -3.41
C PHE A 61 -3.11 -15.95 -2.77
N ARG A 62 -2.72 -17.11 -2.23
CA ARG A 62 -3.60 -18.00 -1.45
C ARG A 62 -2.83 -18.69 -0.33
N ALA A 63 -3.48 -18.91 0.81
CA ALA A 63 -2.91 -19.74 1.88
C ALA A 63 -2.84 -21.21 1.45
N ARG A 64 -1.75 -21.90 1.83
CA ARG A 64 -1.59 -23.35 1.57
C ARG A 64 -2.48 -24.22 2.46
N ARG A 65 -2.87 -23.70 3.63
CA ARG A 65 -3.73 -24.36 4.63
C ARG A 65 -4.72 -23.34 5.20
N PRO A 66 -5.83 -23.78 5.81
CA PRO A 66 -6.71 -22.90 6.58
C PRO A 66 -5.93 -22.16 7.69
N LEU A 67 -6.32 -20.91 7.96
CA LEU A 67 -5.69 -20.05 8.96
C LEU A 67 -6.64 -19.69 10.12
N SER A 68 -7.83 -20.31 10.20
CA SER A 68 -8.85 -20.05 11.23
C SER A 68 -8.38 -20.30 12.66
N THR A 69 -7.46 -21.24 12.85
CA THR A 69 -6.87 -21.55 14.17
C THR A 69 -5.49 -20.91 14.36
N SER A 70 -5.02 -20.12 13.39
CA SER A 70 -3.71 -19.47 13.49
C SER A 70 -3.75 -18.32 14.48
N SER A 71 -2.61 -18.09 15.14
CA SER A 71 -2.38 -16.84 15.88
C SER A 71 -2.63 -15.63 14.97
N PRO A 72 -3.04 -14.46 15.52
CA PRO A 72 -3.17 -13.23 14.75
C PRO A 72 -1.88 -12.90 13.98
N ILE A 73 -2.05 -12.40 12.76
CA ILE A 73 -0.99 -12.24 11.76
C ILE A 73 -0.59 -10.77 11.61
N VAL A 74 0.71 -10.51 11.55
CA VAL A 74 1.27 -9.26 11.01
C VAL A 74 1.91 -9.55 9.67
N LEU A 75 1.58 -8.75 8.67
CA LEU A 75 2.17 -8.84 7.34
C LEU A 75 3.49 -8.07 7.34
N VAL A 76 4.54 -8.63 6.74
CA VAL A 76 5.86 -7.99 6.66
C VAL A 76 6.30 -7.90 5.22
N ASP A 77 6.74 -6.72 4.79
CA ASP A 77 7.34 -6.49 3.47
C ASP A 77 8.64 -5.68 3.64
N ASP A 78 9.48 -5.61 2.61
CA ASP A 78 10.67 -4.76 2.66
C ASP A 78 10.31 -3.31 2.28
N VAL A 79 9.55 -3.13 1.20
CA VAL A 79 9.19 -1.82 0.67
C VAL A 79 7.69 -1.74 0.40
N VAL A 80 7.04 -0.73 0.97
CA VAL A 80 5.66 -0.36 0.63
C VAL A 80 5.65 0.85 -0.28
N THR A 81 5.05 0.69 -1.47
CA THR A 81 4.76 1.80 -2.39
C THR A 81 3.29 2.14 -2.35
N SER A 82 2.48 1.46 -3.18
CA SER A 82 1.02 1.64 -3.24
C SER A 82 0.25 0.90 -2.14
N GLY A 83 0.89 -0.07 -1.49
CA GLY A 83 0.27 -1.01 -0.57
C GLY A 83 -0.42 -2.21 -1.23
N ALA A 84 -0.43 -2.32 -2.57
CA ALA A 84 -1.18 -3.36 -3.28
C ALA A 84 -0.80 -4.79 -2.88
N THR A 85 0.50 -5.09 -2.70
CA THR A 85 0.98 -6.41 -2.24
C THR A 85 0.40 -6.76 -0.88
N LEU A 86 0.54 -5.87 0.11
CA LEU A 86 0.03 -6.07 1.48
C LEU A 86 -1.50 -6.23 1.50
N LEU A 87 -2.22 -5.47 0.68
CA LEU A 87 -3.68 -5.59 0.56
C LEU A 87 -4.11 -6.94 -0.01
N GLU A 88 -3.42 -7.45 -1.02
CA GLU A 88 -3.69 -8.79 -1.56
C GLU A 88 -3.32 -9.90 -0.56
N LEU A 89 -2.19 -9.79 0.16
CA LEU A 89 -1.86 -10.75 1.21
C LEU A 89 -2.93 -10.74 2.31
N ARG A 90 -3.42 -9.56 2.71
CA ARG A 90 -4.54 -9.44 3.66
C ARG A 90 -5.78 -10.15 3.14
N ARG A 91 -6.12 -9.98 1.86
CA ARG A 91 -7.24 -10.67 1.21
C ARG A 91 -7.06 -12.18 1.27
N ALA A 92 -5.88 -12.68 0.91
CA ALA A 92 -5.54 -14.11 0.94
C ALA A 92 -5.61 -14.72 2.35
N VAL A 93 -5.14 -14.00 3.38
CA VAL A 93 -5.24 -14.44 4.78
C VAL A 93 -6.69 -14.50 5.24
N ARG A 94 -7.48 -13.46 4.96
CA ARG A 94 -8.91 -13.42 5.33
C ARG A 94 -9.72 -14.50 4.63
N ALA A 95 -9.45 -14.74 3.36
CA ALA A 95 -10.08 -15.83 2.59
C ALA A 95 -9.78 -17.22 3.16
N ALA A 96 -8.69 -17.38 3.93
CA ALA A 96 -8.35 -18.61 4.63
C ALA A 96 -8.85 -18.66 6.09
N GLY A 97 -9.62 -17.66 6.53
CA GLY A 97 -10.15 -17.55 7.89
C GLY A 97 -9.20 -16.92 8.92
N GLY A 98 -8.05 -16.38 8.50
CA GLY A 98 -7.08 -15.77 9.40
C GLY A 98 -7.38 -14.30 9.72
N THR A 99 -6.84 -13.83 10.85
CA THR A 99 -6.96 -12.44 11.31
C THR A 99 -5.66 -11.68 11.10
N VAL A 100 -5.72 -10.53 10.40
CA VAL A 100 -4.57 -9.64 10.20
C VAL A 100 -4.68 -8.44 11.15
N LEU A 101 -3.66 -8.26 12.00
CA LEU A 101 -3.57 -7.15 12.96
C LEU A 101 -3.01 -5.87 12.33
N GLY A 102 -2.15 -6.00 11.33
CA GLY A 102 -1.47 -4.88 10.70
C GLY A 102 -0.39 -5.32 9.73
N ALA A 103 0.41 -4.35 9.29
CA ALA A 103 1.56 -4.59 8.43
C ALA A 103 2.76 -3.74 8.87
N ALA A 104 3.96 -4.25 8.63
CA ALA A 104 5.23 -3.56 8.85
C ALA A 104 6.09 -3.62 7.57
N ALA A 105 6.78 -2.53 7.26
CA ALA A 105 7.76 -2.48 6.17
C ALA A 105 8.95 -1.60 6.56
N LEU A 106 10.12 -1.84 5.96
CA LEU A 106 11.31 -1.02 6.24
C LEU A 106 11.22 0.36 5.62
N ALA A 107 10.76 0.42 4.38
CA ALA A 107 10.75 1.64 3.60
C ALA A 107 9.36 1.90 3.02
N GLY A 108 8.92 3.15 3.12
CA GLY A 108 7.74 3.65 2.43
C GLY A 108 8.17 4.68 1.40
N THR A 109 7.69 4.57 0.16
CA THR A 109 7.79 5.68 -0.78
C THR A 109 6.52 6.53 -0.67
N PRO A 110 6.60 7.79 -0.19
CA PRO A 110 5.43 8.64 -0.12
C PRO A 110 4.83 8.79 -1.52
N LEU A 111 3.51 8.65 -1.60
CA LEU A 111 2.77 8.91 -2.83
C LEU A 111 3.00 10.39 -3.19
N ARG A 112 3.52 10.69 -4.38
CA ARG A 112 3.24 11.99 -4.98
C ARG A 112 1.73 12.04 -5.13
N SER A 113 1.05 12.84 -4.31
CA SER A 113 -0.32 13.24 -4.63
C SER A 113 -0.23 13.92 -5.99
N GLU A 114 -1.03 13.49 -6.97
CA GLU A 114 -1.30 14.35 -8.11
C GLU A 114 -1.68 15.72 -7.56
N ALA A 115 -0.93 16.76 -7.94
CA ALA A 115 -1.32 18.11 -7.63
C ALA A 115 -2.73 18.28 -8.20
N VAL A 116 -3.72 18.50 -7.34
CA VAL A 116 -5.00 19.02 -7.78
C VAL A 116 -4.67 20.30 -8.54
N PRO A 117 -4.97 20.43 -9.85
CA PRO A 117 -4.78 21.68 -10.54
C PRO A 117 -5.48 22.75 -9.71
N ALA A 118 -4.73 23.78 -9.29
CA ALA A 118 -5.31 24.90 -8.59
C ALA A 118 -6.53 25.36 -9.39
N ALA A 119 -7.68 25.47 -8.71
CA ALA A 119 -8.87 26.03 -9.32
C ALA A 119 -8.47 27.35 -9.99
N PRO A 120 -8.92 27.61 -11.24
CA PRO A 120 -8.59 28.86 -11.90
C PRO A 120 -8.97 30.02 -10.97
N PRO A 121 -8.13 31.06 -10.84
CA PRO A 121 -8.46 32.19 -9.98
C PRO A 121 -9.83 32.72 -10.38
N GLY A 122 -10.76 32.70 -9.42
CA GLY A 122 -12.09 33.23 -9.61
C GLY A 122 -11.98 34.66 -10.14
N THR A 123 -12.76 34.98 -11.16
CA THR A 123 -12.87 36.32 -11.71
C THR A 123 -13.16 37.30 -10.55
N PRO A 124 -12.32 38.33 -10.32
CA PRO A 124 -12.64 39.36 -9.35
C PRO A 124 -13.99 39.98 -9.71
N GLY A 125 -14.88 40.01 -8.72
CA GLY A 125 -16.23 40.56 -8.87
C GLY A 125 -16.17 41.98 -9.42
N ALA A 126 -16.93 42.21 -10.49
CA ALA A 126 -17.28 43.54 -10.90
C ALA A 126 -18.22 44.12 -9.84
N ASP A 127 -17.73 45.07 -9.05
CA ASP A 127 -18.56 45.97 -8.27
C ASP A 127 -18.53 47.33 -8.97
N PRO A 128 -19.71 47.87 -9.35
CA PRO A 128 -19.88 49.28 -9.13
C PRO A 128 -21.30 49.69 -8.72
N GLY A 129 -21.40 50.29 -7.54
CA GLY A 129 -22.33 51.40 -7.28
C GLY A 129 -22.95 51.34 -5.87
N ALA A 130 -22.95 52.39 -5.06
CA ALA A 130 -22.57 53.78 -5.28
C ALA A 130 -22.52 54.52 -3.93
N GLY A 131 -21.58 55.46 -3.82
CA GLY A 131 -21.75 56.75 -3.15
C GLY A 131 -21.67 56.78 -1.60
N VAL A 132 -21.32 57.88 -0.92
CA VAL A 132 -21.02 59.27 -1.29
C VAL A 132 -20.30 59.87 -0.07
N TYR A 133 -19.28 60.71 -0.26
CA TYR A 133 -18.95 61.79 0.70
C TYR A 133 -18.29 62.99 0.02
N GLY A 134 -18.81 64.16 0.38
CA GLY A 134 -18.27 65.50 0.09
C GLY A 134 -19.40 66.38 -0.45
N GLY A 135 -19.84 67.46 0.18
CA GLY A 135 -19.52 68.19 1.42
C GLY A 135 -20.60 69.29 1.54
N GLY A 136 -21.00 69.71 2.73
CA GLY A 136 -20.46 70.94 3.30
C GLY A 136 -21.39 72.15 3.10
N THR A 137 -22.17 72.43 4.14
CA THR A 137 -22.87 73.66 4.56
C THR A 137 -22.54 74.99 3.86
N ALA A 138 -23.57 75.71 3.39
CA ALA A 138 -24.07 77.00 3.92
C ALA A 138 -25.11 77.60 2.97
#